data_AF-A0A1E7KR69-F1
#
_entry.id   AF-A0A1E7KR69-F1
#
_cell.length_a   1.000
_cell.length_b   1.000
_cell.length_c   1.000
_cell.angle_alpha   90.00
_cell.angle_beta   90.00
_cell.angle_gamma   90.00
#
_symmetry.space_group_name_H-M   'P 1'
#
loop_
_entity.id
_entity.type
_entity.pdbx_description
1 polymer ?
#
loop_
_entity_poly.entity_id
_entity_poly.type
_entity_poly.pdbx_seq_one_letter_code
_entity_poly.pdbx_strand_id
1 'polypeptide(L)'
;GDVVARHEVLRTVYPEVDGAPYQCILGRHAVRPTIDRVSVTPCGLESVLVAEARRGFDLRRDLPLRGVLYAVGEGEHVLLLVLHHIAGDGWSLGPLMRDLAQAYAARCAGVEPGWAPPAVQYADYAVWQRELLGSEEDPGSRASQQLEYWTTALRGLPDQLALPFDHPRPPVA
;
A
#
# COMPACT_ATOMS: atom_id res chain seq x y z
N GLY A 1 7.88 8.57 -10.70
CA GLY A 1 8.74 9.26 -9.72
C GLY A 1 9.78 8.30 -9.21
N ASP A 2 10.93 8.78 -8.74
CA ASP A 2 12.08 7.93 -8.39
C ASP A 2 11.75 6.87 -7.32
N VAL A 3 10.94 7.22 -6.32
CA VAL A 3 10.49 6.31 -5.25
C VAL A 3 9.62 5.17 -5.80
N VAL A 4 8.63 5.47 -6.64
CA VAL A 4 7.78 4.45 -7.30
C VAL A 4 8.60 3.57 -8.26
N ALA A 5 9.62 4.14 -8.88
CA ALA A 5 10.54 3.39 -9.72
C ALA A 5 11.45 2.45 -8.91
N ARG A 6 11.77 2.82 -7.65
CA ARG A 6 12.61 2.05 -6.72
C ARG A 6 11.87 0.88 -6.07
N HIS A 7 10.62 1.10 -5.67
CA HIS A 7 9.81 0.12 -4.93
C HIS A 7 8.71 -0.44 -5.83
N GLU A 8 8.85 -1.70 -6.24
CA GLU A 8 7.95 -2.32 -7.21
C GLU A 8 6.50 -2.35 -6.75
N VAL A 9 6.28 -2.56 -5.45
CA VAL A 9 4.95 -2.62 -4.84
C VAL A 9 4.14 -1.34 -5.07
N LEU A 10 4.79 -0.18 -5.23
CA LEU A 10 4.11 1.10 -5.50
C LEU A 10 3.65 1.24 -6.97
N ARG A 11 4.10 0.34 -7.84
CA ARG A 11 3.71 0.23 -9.26
C ARG A 11 3.06 -1.13 -9.58
N THR A 12 2.54 -1.82 -8.57
CA THR A 12 1.84 -3.11 -8.72
C THR A 12 0.34 -2.90 -8.74
N VAL A 13 -0.34 -3.47 -9.72
CA VAL A 13 -1.80 -3.61 -9.77
C VAL A 13 -2.18 -5.09 -9.57
N TYR A 14 -3.44 -5.34 -9.24
CA TYR A 14 -3.97 -6.65 -8.84
C TYR A 14 -5.16 -7.05 -9.72
N PRO A 15 -4.96 -7.27 -11.04
CA PRO A 15 -6.01 -7.77 -11.92
C PRO A 15 -6.35 -9.22 -11.58
N GLU A 16 -7.50 -9.65 -12.10
CA GLU A 16 -8.00 -11.01 -11.95
C GLU A 16 -7.96 -11.73 -13.29
N VAL A 17 -7.51 -12.99 -13.28
CA VAL A 17 -7.60 -13.92 -14.41
C VAL A 17 -8.27 -15.19 -13.89
N ASP A 18 -9.36 -15.62 -14.53
CA ASP A 18 -10.12 -16.82 -14.18
C ASP A 18 -10.53 -16.88 -12.69
N GLY A 19 -10.90 -15.75 -12.09
CA GLY A 19 -11.29 -15.67 -10.68
C GLY A 19 -10.13 -15.56 -9.69
N ALA A 20 -8.88 -15.60 -10.15
CA ALA A 20 -7.69 -15.52 -9.30
C ALA A 20 -6.97 -14.16 -9.45
N PRO A 21 -6.81 -13.39 -8.37
CA PRO A 21 -6.01 -12.18 -8.40
C PRO A 21 -4.51 -12.50 -8.44
N TYR A 22 -3.72 -11.70 -9.15
CA TYR A 22 -2.25 -11.81 -9.15
C TYR A 22 -1.59 -10.44 -9.14
N GLN A 23 -0.32 -10.40 -8.73
CA GLN A 23 0.47 -9.17 -8.75
C GLN A 23 0.98 -8.90 -10.18
N CYS A 24 0.55 -7.79 -10.77
CA CYS A 24 1.05 -7.30 -12.05
C CYS A 24 1.92 -6.06 -11.83
N ILE A 25 3.24 -6.23 -11.92
CA ILE A 25 4.20 -5.14 -11.71
C ILE A 25 4.35 -4.36 -13.02
N LEU A 26 3.88 -3.12 -13.03
CA LEU A 26 3.92 -2.27 -14.22
C LEU A 26 5.33 -1.76 -14.47
N GLY A 27 5.74 -1.62 -15.73
CA GLY A 27 7.12 -1.24 -16.08
C GLY A 27 7.59 0.05 -15.41
N ARG A 28 8.87 0.11 -15.01
CA ARG A 28 9.50 1.24 -14.27
C ARG A 28 9.23 2.63 -14.88
N HIS A 29 9.14 2.71 -16.21
CA HIS A 29 8.89 3.95 -16.96
C HIS A 29 7.48 4.06 -17.52
N ALA A 30 6.68 2.99 -17.42
CA ALA A 30 5.33 2.93 -17.96
C ALA A 30 4.35 3.75 -17.11
N VAL A 31 4.65 3.93 -15.81
CA VAL A 31 3.74 4.61 -14.88
C VAL A 31 4.49 5.60 -14.00
N ARG A 32 3.95 6.81 -13.92
CA ARG A 32 4.36 7.83 -12.96
C ARG A 32 3.11 8.23 -12.19
N PRO A 33 3.13 8.23 -10.84
CA PRO A 33 2.05 8.85 -10.10
C PRO A 33 1.99 10.32 -10.49
N THR A 34 0.82 10.77 -10.91
CA THR A 34 0.54 12.20 -11.08
C THR A 34 0.40 12.81 -9.69
N ILE A 35 1.06 13.94 -9.47
CA ILE A 35 0.84 14.77 -8.29
C ILE A 35 0.19 16.05 -8.79
N ASP A 36 -1.12 16.12 -8.66
CA ASP A 36 -1.86 17.32 -9.06
C ASP A 36 -1.60 18.43 -8.05
N ARG A 37 -1.38 19.65 -8.57
CA ARG A 37 -1.27 20.85 -7.74
C ARG A 37 -2.63 21.54 -7.69
N VAL A 38 -3.18 21.70 -6.50
CA VAL A 38 -4.51 22.28 -6.27
C VAL A 38 -4.40 23.48 -5.34
N SER A 39 -4.91 24.64 -5.75
CA SER A 39 -5.03 25.80 -4.86
C SER A 39 -6.24 25.64 -3.95
N VAL A 40 -6.05 25.84 -2.65
CA VAL A 40 -7.13 25.76 -1.66
C VAL A 40 -6.95 26.85 -0.61
N THR A 41 -8.04 27.41 -0.11
CA THR A 41 -7.97 28.31 1.05
C THR A 41 -7.69 27.52 2.33
N PRO A 42 -7.08 28.13 3.37
CA PRO A 42 -6.86 27.45 4.65
C PRO A 42 -8.14 26.84 5.23
N CYS A 43 -9.28 27.51 5.11
CA CYS A 43 -10.58 27.03 5.60
C CYS A 43 -11.15 25.82 4.83
N GLY A 44 -10.71 25.61 3.59
CA GLY A 44 -11.14 24.48 2.76
C GLY A 44 -10.19 23.28 2.82
N LEU A 45 -9.03 23.41 3.46
CA LEU A 45 -7.98 22.40 3.42
C LEU A 45 -8.43 21.07 4.06
N GLU A 46 -9.03 21.12 5.25
CA GLU A 46 -9.43 19.90 5.96
C GLU A 46 -10.44 19.07 5.15
N SER A 47 -11.43 19.71 4.55
CA SER A 47 -12.47 19.00 3.79
C SER A 47 -11.91 18.32 2.54
N VAL A 48 -10.98 18.97 1.82
CA VAL A 48 -10.34 18.35 0.65
C VAL A 48 -9.39 17.22 1.03
N LEU A 49 -8.67 17.34 2.16
CA LEU A 49 -7.81 16.27 2.66
C LEU A 49 -8.62 15.03 3.03
N VAL A 50 -9.71 15.21 3.79
CA VAL A 50 -10.60 14.12 4.18
C VAL A 50 -11.25 13.46 2.97
N ALA A 51 -11.70 14.26 1.99
CA ALA A 51 -12.30 13.73 0.77
C ALA A 51 -11.30 12.88 -0.03
N GLU A 52 -10.07 13.37 -0.22
CA GLU A 52 -9.05 12.65 -1.00
C GLU A 52 -8.56 11.38 -0.29
N ALA A 53 -8.43 11.42 1.04
CA ALA A 53 -8.08 10.26 1.86
C ALA A 53 -9.17 9.17 1.85
N ARG A 54 -10.45 9.55 1.75
CA ARG A 54 -11.58 8.61 1.69
C ARG A 54 -11.86 8.06 0.30
N ARG A 55 -11.28 8.66 -0.74
CA ARG A 55 -11.45 8.16 -2.10
C ARG A 55 -10.87 6.75 -2.19
N GLY A 56 -11.65 5.81 -2.71
CA GLY A 56 -11.23 4.41 -2.89
C GLY A 56 -10.19 4.23 -4.00
N PHE A 57 -9.67 3.00 -4.10
CA PHE A 57 -8.80 2.54 -5.17
C PHE A 57 -9.47 1.35 -5.88
N ASP A 58 -9.49 1.34 -7.21
CA ASP A 58 -9.73 0.11 -7.99
C ASP A 58 -8.40 -0.59 -8.23
N LEU A 59 -8.02 -1.48 -7.31
CA LEU A 59 -6.70 -2.15 -7.31
C LEU A 59 -6.38 -2.94 -8.58
N ARG A 60 -7.37 -3.24 -9.43
CA ARG A 60 -7.14 -3.90 -10.72
C ARG A 60 -6.42 -3.02 -11.73
N ARG A 61 -6.43 -1.69 -11.54
CA ARG A 61 -5.89 -0.70 -12.47
C ARG A 61 -5.21 0.50 -11.82
N ASP A 62 -5.61 0.86 -10.61
CA ASP A 62 -5.06 2.00 -9.90
C ASP A 62 -3.76 1.60 -9.19
N LEU A 63 -2.75 2.48 -9.27
CA LEU A 63 -1.59 2.35 -8.41
C LEU A 63 -2.02 2.45 -6.94
N PRO A 64 -1.41 1.66 -6.03
CA PRO A 64 -1.75 1.70 -4.60
C PRO A 64 -1.19 2.94 -3.90
N LEU A 65 -0.83 3.99 -4.64
CA LEU A 65 -0.31 5.26 -4.16
C LEU A 65 -0.89 6.41 -4.98
N ARG A 66 -1.40 7.43 -4.31
CA ARG A 66 -1.81 8.70 -4.90
C ARG A 66 -1.21 9.88 -4.15
N GLY A 67 -1.00 10.99 -4.84
CA GLY A 67 -0.48 12.21 -4.25
C GLY A 67 -1.16 13.46 -4.79
N VAL A 68 -1.39 14.44 -3.92
CA VAL A 68 -1.89 15.77 -4.27
C VAL A 68 -1.09 16.82 -3.50
N LEU A 69 -0.67 17.88 -4.18
CA LEU A 69 0.01 19.01 -3.57
C LEU A 69 -0.95 20.20 -3.47
N TYR A 70 -1.41 20.50 -2.26
CA TYR A 70 -2.25 21.64 -1.99
C TYR A 70 -1.40 22.89 -1.77
N ALA A 71 -1.65 23.96 -2.53
CA ALA A 71 -1.10 25.29 -2.28
C ALA A 71 -2.11 26.06 -1.42
N VAL A 72 -1.72 26.38 -0.18
CA VAL A 72 -2.63 26.89 0.87
C VAL A 72 -2.49 28.40 1.09
N GLY A 73 -1.34 28.95 0.69
CA GLY A 73 -1.00 30.37 0.81
C GLY A 73 0.32 30.67 0.07
N GLU A 74 0.88 31.86 0.30
CA GLU A 74 2.18 32.22 -0.28
C GLU A 74 3.29 31.36 0.34
N GLY A 75 3.90 30.49 -0.47
CA GLY A 75 4.98 29.59 -0.04
C GLY A 75 4.53 28.37 0.76
N GLU A 76 3.30 28.33 1.25
CA GLU A 76 2.77 27.23 2.06
C GLU A 76 2.12 26.13 1.22
N HIS A 77 2.58 24.90 1.44
CA HIS A 77 2.10 23.73 0.71
C HIS A 77 1.87 22.55 1.65
N VAL A 78 0.86 21.75 1.34
CA VAL A 78 0.57 20.47 2.00
C VAL A 78 0.58 19.37 0.96
N LEU A 79 1.50 18.42 1.11
CA LEU A 79 1.53 17.20 0.30
C LEU A 79 0.72 16.12 1.00
N LEU A 80 -0.38 15.71 0.40
CA LEU A 80 -1.11 14.51 0.81
C LEU A 80 -0.63 13.32 0.00
N LEU A 81 -0.20 12.26 0.67
CA LEU A 81 0.05 10.95 0.07
C LEU A 81 -0.92 9.94 0.66
N VAL A 82 -1.67 9.26 -0.20
CA VAL A 82 -2.60 8.19 0.18
C VAL A 82 -2.03 6.88 -0.33
N LEU A 83 -1.64 6.00 0.59
CA LEU A 83 -1.11 4.66 0.30
C LEU A 83 -2.18 3.63 0.66
N HIS A 84 -2.50 2.74 -0.27
CA HIS A 84 -3.35 1.59 0.02
C HIS A 84 -2.54 0.56 0.84
N HIS A 85 -3.12 0.06 1.93
CA HIS A 85 -2.42 -0.84 2.88
C HIS A 85 -1.95 -2.16 2.25
N ILE A 86 -2.48 -2.54 1.08
CA ILE A 86 -1.98 -3.69 0.30
C ILE A 86 -0.50 -3.55 -0.11
N ALA A 87 -0.01 -2.30 -0.22
CA ALA A 87 1.33 -2.00 -0.71
C ALA A 87 2.29 -1.51 0.39
N GLY A 88 1.84 -1.44 1.64
CA GLY A 88 2.68 -1.04 2.76
C GLY A 88 1.97 -1.07 4.10
N ASP A 89 2.77 -1.16 5.14
CA ASP A 89 2.36 -1.19 6.53
C ASP A 89 2.97 -0.03 7.32
N GLY A 90 2.77 -0.02 8.65
CA GLY A 90 3.36 0.99 9.53
C GLY A 90 4.89 1.04 9.48
N TRP A 91 5.56 -0.07 9.17
CA TRP A 91 7.02 -0.11 9.05
C TRP A 91 7.51 0.49 7.73
N SER A 92 6.71 0.37 6.68
CA SER A 92 7.01 0.81 5.31
C SER A 92 6.98 2.34 5.17
N LEU A 93 6.24 3.06 6.02
CA LEU A 93 6.12 4.53 5.94
C LEU A 93 7.45 5.26 6.18
N GLY A 94 8.26 4.79 7.13
CA GLY A 94 9.57 5.40 7.42
C GLY A 94 10.52 5.38 6.21
N PRO A 95 10.82 4.20 5.62
CA PRO A 95 11.57 4.08 4.37
C PRO A 95 10.98 4.89 3.23
N LEU A 96 9.66 4.88 3.05
CA LEU A 96 8.98 5.64 1.99
C LEU A 96 9.28 7.15 2.10
N MET A 97 9.14 7.72 3.30
CA MET A 97 9.40 9.15 3.52
C MET A 97 10.88 9.51 3.37
N ARG A 98 11.79 8.65 3.82
CA ARG A 98 13.24 8.86 3.62
C ARG A 98 13.61 8.87 2.14
N ASP A 99 13.13 7.90 1.39
CA ASP A 99 13.43 7.80 -0.04
C ASP A 99 12.81 8.97 -0.82
N LEU A 100 11.63 9.45 -0.40
CA LEU A 100 11.03 10.66 -0.97
C LEU A 100 11.89 11.90 -0.71
N ALA A 101 12.33 12.11 0.53
CA ALA A 101 13.17 13.25 0.89
C ALA A 101 14.51 13.22 0.14
N GLN A 102 15.17 12.05 0.06
CA GLN A 102 16.41 11.87 -0.68
C GLN A 102 16.21 12.14 -2.18
N ALA A 103 15.15 11.60 -2.77
CA ALA A 103 14.87 11.81 -4.19
C ALA A 103 14.58 13.28 -4.49
N TYR A 104 13.79 13.93 -3.63
CA TYR A 104 13.47 15.34 -3.76
C TYR A 104 14.74 16.20 -3.72
N ALA A 105 15.61 16.01 -2.72
CA ALA A 105 16.86 16.74 -2.59
C ALA A 105 17.78 16.56 -3.82
N ALA A 106 17.92 15.33 -4.32
CA ALA A 106 18.72 15.05 -5.52
C ALA A 106 18.16 15.76 -6.76
N ARG A 107 16.84 15.71 -6.97
CA ARG A 107 16.19 16.38 -8.10
C ARG A 107 16.26 17.90 -8.00
N CYS A 108 16.20 18.48 -6.80
CA CYS A 108 16.46 19.91 -6.58
C CYS A 108 17.89 20.32 -6.95
N ALA A 109 18.87 19.42 -6.76
CA ALA A 109 20.25 19.62 -7.18
C ALA A 109 20.50 19.30 -8.67
N GLY A 110 19.46 18.90 -9.43
CA GLY A 110 19.58 18.56 -10.84
C GLY A 110 20.22 17.19 -11.13
N VAL A 111 20.30 16.31 -10.13
CA VAL A 111 20.93 14.98 -10.26
C VAL A 111 19.93 13.86 -9.96
N GLU A 112 20.29 12.64 -10.37
CA GLU A 112 19.50 11.45 -10.02
C GLU A 112 19.78 11.01 -8.57
N PRO A 113 18.81 10.38 -7.88
CA PRO A 113 19.05 9.85 -6.53
C PRO A 113 20.09 8.72 -6.57
N GLY A 114 21.21 8.91 -5.87
CA GLY A 114 22.36 7.99 -5.87
C GLY A 114 22.22 6.77 -4.97
N TRP A 115 21.13 6.00 -5.09
CA TRP A 115 20.93 4.77 -4.32
C TRP A 115 21.24 3.51 -5.14
N ALA A 116 21.71 2.46 -4.46
CA ALA A 116 21.77 1.12 -5.04
C ALA A 116 20.35 0.53 -5.17
N PRO A 117 20.07 -0.31 -6.19
CA PRO A 117 18.79 -1.03 -6.27
C PRO A 117 18.59 -1.90 -5.02
N PRO A 118 17.35 -2.07 -4.53
CA PRO A 118 17.06 -3.00 -3.43
C PRO A 118 17.52 -4.42 -3.78
N ALA A 119 18.11 -5.12 -2.81
CA ALA A 119 18.55 -6.50 -3.00
C ALA A 119 17.38 -7.48 -3.15
N VAL A 120 16.21 -7.12 -2.59
CA VAL A 120 14.96 -7.87 -2.66
C VAL A 120 13.82 -6.90 -2.94
N GLN A 121 12.85 -7.34 -3.71
CA GLN A 121 11.57 -6.70 -3.95
C GLN A 121 10.44 -7.49 -3.28
N TYR A 122 9.27 -6.87 -3.17
CA TYR A 122 8.13 -7.53 -2.53
C TYR A 122 7.67 -8.79 -3.28
N ALA A 123 7.87 -8.85 -4.60
CA ALA A 123 7.59 -10.04 -5.38
C ALA A 123 8.50 -11.21 -4.99
N ASP A 124 9.78 -10.94 -4.71
CA ASP A 124 10.72 -11.96 -4.21
C ASP A 124 10.27 -12.49 -2.85
N TYR A 125 9.83 -11.59 -1.95
CA TYR A 125 9.23 -11.97 -0.67
C TYR A 125 7.99 -12.84 -0.84
N ALA A 126 7.08 -12.49 -1.75
CA ALA A 126 5.85 -13.25 -1.99
C ALA A 126 6.13 -14.65 -2.55
N VAL A 127 7.09 -14.78 -3.47
CA VAL A 127 7.53 -16.08 -3.99
C VAL A 127 8.20 -16.91 -2.88
N TRP A 128 9.13 -16.31 -2.13
CA TRP A 128 9.79 -16.95 -1.00
C TRP A 128 8.80 -17.44 0.06
N GLN A 129 7.79 -16.64 0.39
CA GLN A 129 6.76 -17.03 1.37
C GLN A 129 5.97 -18.24 0.88
N ARG A 130 5.57 -18.26 -0.40
CA ARG A 130 4.86 -19.39 -1.00
C ARG A 130 5.70 -20.67 -0.98
N GLU A 131 6.97 -20.57 -1.34
CA GLU A 131 7.90 -21.70 -1.31
C GLU A 131 8.17 -22.20 0.12
N LEU A 132 8.30 -21.28 1.08
CA LEU A 132 8.53 -21.60 2.48
C LEU A 132 7.34 -22.34 3.10
N LEU A 133 6.12 -21.89 2.80
CA LEU A 133 4.89 -22.48 3.32
C LEU A 133 4.63 -23.87 2.71
N GLY A 134 4.85 -24.03 1.41
CA GLY A 134 4.52 -25.25 0.69
C GLY A 134 3.01 -25.39 0.44
N SER A 135 2.59 -26.58 0.00
CA SER A 135 1.18 -26.86 -0.31
C SER A 135 0.40 -27.26 0.94
N GLU A 136 -0.80 -26.69 1.11
CA GLU A 136 -1.74 -27.10 2.16
C GLU A 136 -2.20 -28.58 2.03
N GLU A 137 -2.06 -29.17 0.84
CA GLU A 137 -2.39 -30.57 0.57
C GLU A 137 -1.28 -31.54 0.99
N ASP A 138 -0.08 -31.05 1.28
CA ASP A 138 1.04 -31.87 1.76
C ASP A 138 1.11 -31.82 3.29
N PRO A 139 0.80 -32.92 4.02
CA PRO A 139 0.86 -32.96 5.48
C PRO A 139 2.24 -32.63 6.05
N GLY A 140 3.30 -32.82 5.27
CA GLY A 140 4.67 -32.47 5.65
C GLY A 140 5.00 -30.99 5.51
N SER A 141 4.15 -30.19 4.86
CA SER A 141 4.40 -28.77 4.63
C SER A 141 4.24 -27.92 5.89
N ARG A 142 4.86 -26.74 5.88
CA ARG A 142 4.67 -25.76 6.96
C ARG A 142 3.26 -25.21 6.97
N ALA A 143 2.65 -25.03 5.80
CA ALA A 143 1.29 -24.54 5.64
C ALA A 143 0.31 -25.46 6.38
N SER A 144 0.34 -26.77 6.11
CA SER A 144 -0.58 -27.74 6.72
C SER A 144 -0.40 -27.84 8.24
N GLN A 145 0.85 -27.85 8.72
CA GLN A 145 1.14 -27.88 10.16
C GLN A 145 0.67 -26.62 10.89
N GLN A 146 0.88 -25.44 10.31
CA GLN A 146 0.39 -24.19 10.89
C GLN A 146 -1.14 -24.11 10.85
N LEU A 147 -1.75 -24.58 9.76
CA LEU A 147 -3.20 -24.64 9.63
C LEU A 147 -3.82 -25.56 10.69
N GLU A 148 -3.25 -26.74 10.93
CA GLU A 148 -3.70 -27.66 11.98
C GLU A 148 -3.61 -27.01 13.38
N TYR A 149 -2.46 -26.39 13.67
CA TYR A 149 -2.24 -25.69 14.93
C TYR A 149 -3.30 -24.59 15.14
N TRP A 150 -3.45 -23.67 14.19
CA TRP A 150 -4.39 -22.55 14.32
C TRP A 150 -5.85 -23.00 14.34
N THR A 151 -6.22 -24.01 13.54
CA THR A 151 -7.56 -24.61 13.58
C THR A 151 -7.88 -25.18 14.96
N THR A 152 -6.89 -25.76 15.64
CA THR A 152 -7.06 -26.31 16.98
C THR A 152 -7.06 -25.21 18.04
N ALA A 153 -6.12 -24.28 17.98
CA ALA A 153 -5.96 -23.20 18.96
C ALA A 153 -7.15 -22.22 18.96
N LEU A 154 -7.75 -21.98 17.79
CA LEU A 154 -8.89 -21.06 17.62
C LEU A 154 -10.25 -21.78 17.73
N ARG A 155 -10.27 -23.08 18.04
CA ARG A 155 -11.50 -23.86 18.11
C ARG A 155 -12.39 -23.36 19.25
N GLY A 156 -13.65 -23.10 18.93
CA GLY A 156 -14.66 -22.68 19.91
C GLY A 156 -14.54 -21.22 20.35
N LEU A 157 -13.76 -20.39 19.64
CA LEU A 157 -13.82 -18.95 19.83
C LEU A 157 -15.22 -18.42 19.49
N PRO A 158 -15.71 -17.41 20.24
CA PRO A 158 -16.96 -16.77 19.90
C PRO A 158 -16.83 -16.00 18.58
N ASP A 159 -17.88 -16.00 17.77
CA ASP A 159 -17.92 -15.23 16.52
C ASP A 159 -17.75 -13.72 16.78
N GLN A 160 -18.14 -13.25 17.97
CA GLN A 160 -18.09 -11.85 18.36
C GLN A 160 -17.81 -11.70 19.86
N LEU A 161 -17.04 -10.67 20.21
CA LEU A 161 -16.88 -10.25 21.60
C LEU A 161 -18.13 -9.48 22.05
N ALA A 162 -18.61 -9.79 23.26
CA ALA A 162 -19.67 -9.04 23.92
C ALA A 162 -19.10 -7.74 24.51
N LEU A 163 -18.95 -6.72 23.67
CA LEU A 163 -18.56 -5.38 24.09
C LEU A 163 -19.82 -4.54 24.38
N PRO A 164 -19.73 -3.51 25.23
CA PRO A 164 -20.83 -2.59 25.48
C PRO A 164 -21.05 -1.65 24.29
N PHE A 165 -21.66 -2.16 23.22
CA PHE A 165 -21.95 -1.39 22.02
C PHE A 165 -23.16 -0.47 22.22
N ASP A 166 -23.07 0.78 21.75
CA ASP A 166 -24.19 1.74 21.77
C ASP A 166 -25.28 1.40 20.74
N HIS A 167 -24.93 0.64 19.70
CA HIS A 167 -25.81 0.28 18.58
C HIS A 167 -25.65 -1.19 18.17
N PRO A 168 -26.71 -1.84 17.67
CA PRO A 168 -26.59 -3.19 17.11
C PRO A 168 -25.71 -3.17 15.85
N ARG A 169 -24.98 -4.27 15.62
CA ARG A 169 -24.21 -4.46 14.38
C ARG A 169 -25.18 -4.50 13.19
N PRO A 170 -24.95 -3.70 12.12
CA PRO A 170 -25.79 -3.77 10.93
C PRO A 170 -25.70 -5.16 10.27
N PRO A 171 -26.79 -5.67 9.67
CA PRO A 171 -26.74 -6.90 8.88
C PRO A 171 -25.78 -6.70 7.71
N VAL A 172 -24.94 -7.70 7.44
CA VAL A 172 -24.02 -7.69 6.29
C VAL A 172 -24.86 -7.73 5.01
N ALA A 173 -24.63 -6.79 4.08
CA ALA A 173 -25.29 -6.70 2.78
C ALA A 173 -24.55 -7.51 1.71
#